data_AF-A0A318KIH9-F1
#
_entry.id   AF-A0A318KIH9-F1
#
_cell.length_a   1.000
_cell.length_b   1.000
_cell.length_c   1.000
_cell.angle_alpha   90.00
_cell.angle_beta   90.00
_cell.angle_gamma   90.00
#
_symmetry.space_group_name_H-M   'P 1'
#
loop_
_entity.id
_entity.type
_entity.pdbx_description
1 polymer ?
#
loop_
_entity_poly.entity_id
_entity_poly.type
_entity_poly.pdbx_seq_one_letter_code
_entity_poly.pdbx_strand_id
1 'polypeptide(L)'
;MIIRSALLAVCCLPLLAHAAAPADGVYVTERGWGVLSVKAGAFKLDTMGSNAHTCQVEGKLNAQGVSRPDTAGSDERCELRLSREGAGVNVASTPGCRYFCGMRAGLDGLYLKPAAGCEPAQLRRQRALFKQQYDRKDYTGAVATLAPLLSQCQRTLDWLGEPWLRNDLALAQLRAGDAAACRATLAPLAADAARSDEAIRNDYPPSDADAYLSVLKATRTNLKLCR
;
A
#
# COMPACT_ATOMS: atom_id res chain seq x y z
N MET A 1 51.22 -32.02 -44.61
CA MET A 1 51.33 -32.68 -43.29
C MET A 1 50.83 -31.69 -42.23
N ILE A 2 49.57 -31.88 -41.83
CA ILE A 2 48.85 -31.42 -40.61
C ILE A 2 48.92 -29.92 -40.21
N ILE A 3 47.86 -29.19 -40.58
CA ILE A 3 47.47 -27.91 -39.97
C ILE A 3 46.79 -28.22 -38.63
N ARG A 4 47.37 -27.76 -37.50
CA ARG A 4 46.76 -27.88 -36.17
C ARG A 4 45.90 -26.66 -35.87
N SER A 5 44.60 -26.78 -36.10
CA SER A 5 43.60 -25.82 -35.62
C SER A 5 43.38 -26.02 -34.12
N ALA A 6 43.82 -25.07 -33.29
CA ALA A 6 43.50 -25.04 -31.87
C ALA A 6 42.13 -24.37 -31.68
N LEU A 7 41.09 -25.14 -31.33
CA LEU A 7 39.83 -24.59 -30.85
C LEU A 7 40.03 -24.07 -29.42
N LEU A 8 39.98 -22.74 -29.23
CA LEU A 8 39.76 -22.13 -27.92
C LEU A 8 38.28 -22.30 -27.56
N ALA A 9 38.00 -23.18 -26.60
CA ALA A 9 36.69 -23.26 -25.95
C ALA A 9 36.55 -22.07 -24.98
N VAL A 10 35.80 -21.05 -25.40
CA VAL A 10 35.37 -19.94 -24.53
C VAL A 10 34.29 -20.49 -23.60
N CYS A 11 34.67 -20.71 -22.33
CA CYS A 11 33.74 -21.11 -21.27
C CYS A 11 32.94 -19.87 -20.84
N CYS A 12 31.76 -19.66 -21.44
CA CYS A 12 30.79 -18.68 -20.95
C CYS A 12 30.19 -19.19 -19.64
N LEU A 13 30.82 -18.85 -18.50
CA LEU A 13 30.20 -18.99 -17.19
C LEU A 13 29.01 -18.03 -17.12
N PRO A 14 27.76 -18.51 -16.93
CA PRO A 14 26.64 -17.62 -16.69
C PRO A 14 26.88 -16.89 -15.36
N LEU A 15 27.07 -15.57 -15.43
CA LEU A 15 26.97 -14.69 -14.28
C LEU A 15 25.53 -14.83 -13.75
N LEU A 16 25.34 -15.66 -12.73
CA LEU A 16 24.13 -15.63 -11.91
C LEU A 16 24.03 -14.21 -11.36
N ALA A 17 23.12 -13.43 -11.93
CA ALA A 17 22.79 -12.10 -11.44
C ALA A 17 22.31 -12.26 -10.00
N HIS A 18 23.19 -11.98 -9.04
CA HIS A 18 22.83 -12.01 -7.64
C HIS A 18 21.90 -10.84 -7.40
N ALA A 19 20.65 -11.12 -7.01
CA ALA A 19 19.72 -10.09 -6.60
C ALA A 19 20.31 -9.35 -5.40
N ALA A 20 20.80 -8.14 -5.64
CA ALA A 20 21.37 -7.30 -4.58
C ALA A 20 20.25 -6.82 -3.65
N ALA A 21 20.54 -6.75 -2.35
CA ALA A 21 19.61 -6.24 -1.34
C ALA A 21 18.99 -4.89 -1.77
N PRO A 22 17.70 -4.62 -1.47
CA PRO A 22 17.04 -3.37 -1.84
C PRO A 22 17.74 -2.13 -1.27
N ALA A 23 17.51 -0.99 -1.93
CA ALA A 23 17.98 0.29 -1.42
C ALA A 23 17.18 0.73 -0.19
N ASP A 24 17.74 1.64 0.58
CA ASP A 24 17.04 2.28 1.69
C ASP A 24 15.81 3.05 1.20
N GLY A 25 14.72 2.97 1.96
CA GLY A 25 13.49 3.70 1.71
C GLY A 25 12.23 2.98 2.16
N VAL A 26 11.10 3.67 1.96
CA VAL A 26 9.77 3.11 2.13
C VAL A 26 9.20 2.71 0.77
N TYR A 27 8.56 1.55 0.75
CA TYR A 27 7.89 0.93 -0.38
C TYR A 27 6.48 0.49 0.05
N VAL A 28 5.52 0.54 -0.87
CA VAL A 28 4.11 0.26 -0.59
C VAL A 28 3.55 -0.60 -1.71
N THR A 29 2.73 -1.59 -1.37
CA THR A 29 2.10 -2.45 -2.37
C THR A 29 1.13 -1.69 -3.24
N GLU A 30 0.82 -2.23 -4.41
CA GLU A 30 -0.31 -1.71 -5.18
C GLU A 30 -1.60 -1.82 -4.36
N ARG A 31 -2.40 -0.75 -4.36
CA ARG A 31 -3.56 -0.57 -3.47
C ARG A 31 -3.23 -0.64 -1.97
N GLY A 32 -2.02 -0.25 -1.57
CA GLY A 32 -1.72 0.21 -0.21
C GLY A 32 -1.87 -0.79 0.93
N TRP A 33 -2.02 -2.09 0.64
CA TRP A 33 -2.29 -3.10 1.67
C TRP A 33 -1.04 -3.49 2.49
N GLY A 34 0.16 -3.14 2.04
CA GLY A 34 1.42 -3.47 2.71
C GLY A 34 2.45 -2.35 2.61
N VAL A 35 3.26 -2.21 3.66
CA VAL A 35 4.36 -1.24 3.76
C VAL A 35 5.65 -1.95 4.12
N LEU A 36 6.67 -1.75 3.29
CA LEU A 36 8.04 -2.19 3.52
C LEU A 36 8.92 -0.98 3.79
N SER A 37 9.65 -0.97 4.90
CA SER A 37 10.70 0.01 5.18
C SER A 37 12.05 -0.69 5.20
N VAL A 38 13.02 -0.21 4.44
CA VAL A 38 14.41 -0.69 4.43
C VAL A 38 15.31 0.45 4.88
N LYS A 39 16.22 0.18 5.83
CA LYS A 39 17.19 1.15 6.32
C LYS A 39 18.46 0.45 6.80
N ALA A 40 19.60 0.81 6.22
CA ALA A 40 20.91 0.27 6.59
C ALA A 40 20.95 -1.27 6.71
N GLY A 41 20.31 -1.96 5.75
CA GLY A 41 20.23 -3.43 5.70
C GLY A 41 19.25 -4.06 6.70
N ALA A 42 18.59 -3.28 7.55
CA ALA A 42 17.43 -3.74 8.32
C ALA A 42 16.14 -3.47 7.55
N PHE A 43 15.10 -4.26 7.80
CA PHE A 43 13.77 -4.01 7.25
C PHE A 43 12.67 -4.18 8.30
N LYS A 44 11.54 -3.51 8.04
CA LYS A 44 10.26 -3.73 8.69
C LYS A 44 9.19 -3.88 7.63
N LEU A 45 8.32 -4.88 7.79
CA LEU A 45 7.24 -5.20 6.87
C LEU A 45 5.94 -5.32 7.67
N ASP A 46 4.99 -4.44 7.36
CA ASP A 46 3.66 -4.43 7.95
C ASP A 46 2.62 -4.59 6.83
N THR A 47 1.73 -5.57 6.93
CA THR A 47 0.68 -5.80 5.94
C THR A 47 -0.67 -6.00 6.60
N MET A 48 -1.74 -5.67 5.86
CA MET A 48 -3.12 -5.89 6.25
C MET A 48 -3.81 -6.68 5.15
N GLY A 49 -4.33 -7.85 5.51
CA GLY A 49 -5.20 -8.66 4.68
C GLY A 49 -6.67 -8.49 5.07
N SER A 50 -7.52 -9.32 4.49
CA SER A 50 -8.96 -9.26 4.71
C SER A 50 -9.33 -9.53 6.17
N ASN A 51 -10.48 -8.99 6.58
CA ASN A 51 -11.00 -9.08 7.95
C ASN A 51 -10.01 -8.62 9.01
N ALA A 52 -9.27 -7.54 8.72
CA ALA A 52 -8.28 -6.93 9.60
C ALA A 52 -7.16 -7.87 10.11
N HIS A 53 -6.90 -8.99 9.42
CA HIS A 53 -5.72 -9.80 9.73
C HIS A 53 -4.46 -9.07 9.26
N THR A 54 -3.39 -9.14 10.04
CA THR A 54 -2.13 -8.44 9.72
C THR A 54 -0.96 -9.41 9.66
N CYS A 55 0.10 -9.01 8.95
CA CYS A 55 1.42 -9.55 9.18
C CYS A 55 2.36 -8.47 9.69
N GLN A 56 3.27 -8.84 10.59
CA GLN A 56 4.32 -7.96 11.08
C GLN A 56 5.63 -8.74 11.20
N VAL A 57 6.63 -8.37 10.41
CA VAL A 57 7.94 -9.01 10.44
C VAL A 57 9.04 -7.98 10.23
N GLU A 58 10.10 -8.12 11.02
CA GLU A 58 11.30 -7.31 10.91
C GLU A 58 12.54 -8.20 10.94
N GLY A 59 13.66 -7.68 10.45
CA GLY A 59 14.89 -8.43 10.45
C GLY A 59 16.03 -7.71 9.75
N LYS A 60 17.11 -8.45 9.53
CA LYS A 60 18.31 -7.98 8.83
C LYS A 60 18.49 -8.77 7.55
N LEU A 61 18.76 -8.07 6.47
CA LEU A 61 19.07 -8.63 5.17
C LEU A 61 20.57 -8.93 5.12
N ASN A 62 20.91 -10.11 4.59
CA ASN A 62 22.27 -10.36 4.14
C ASN A 62 22.54 -9.63 2.81
N ALA A 63 23.77 -9.75 2.29
CA ALA A 63 24.17 -9.11 1.03
C ALA A 63 23.31 -9.54 -0.17
N GLN A 64 22.67 -10.71 -0.10
CA GLN A 64 21.79 -11.28 -1.13
C GLN A 64 20.31 -10.87 -0.95
N GLY A 65 19.99 -9.97 -0.03
CA GLY A 65 18.62 -9.54 0.22
C GLY A 65 17.75 -10.61 0.90
N VAL A 66 18.36 -11.57 1.59
CA VAL A 66 17.66 -12.63 2.31
C VAL A 66 17.69 -12.36 3.81
N SER A 67 16.55 -12.56 4.47
CA SER A 67 16.41 -12.55 5.93
C SER A 67 15.83 -13.87 6.41
N ARG A 68 16.24 -14.31 7.60
CA ARG A 68 15.69 -15.47 8.30
C ARG A 68 15.30 -15.06 9.72
N PRO A 69 14.16 -14.36 9.89
CA PRO A 69 13.66 -13.99 11.20
C PRO A 69 13.41 -15.24 12.06
N ASP A 70 13.63 -15.12 13.37
CA ASP A 70 13.44 -16.25 14.28
C ASP A 70 11.95 -16.57 14.45
N THR A 71 11.60 -17.85 14.27
CA THR A 71 10.27 -18.40 14.47
C THR A 71 10.26 -19.22 15.76
N ALA A 72 10.26 -18.52 16.89
CA ALA A 72 10.43 -19.13 18.20
C ALA A 72 9.39 -20.24 18.45
N GLY A 73 9.86 -21.45 18.72
CA GLY A 73 9.03 -22.63 18.99
C GLY A 73 8.35 -23.25 17.75
N SER A 74 8.70 -22.82 16.54
CA SER A 74 8.22 -23.42 15.29
C SER A 74 9.28 -24.33 14.67
N ASP A 75 8.84 -25.50 14.19
CA ASP A 75 9.68 -26.40 13.39
C ASP A 75 9.89 -25.89 11.96
N GLU A 76 9.04 -24.95 11.50
CA GLU A 76 9.17 -24.32 10.20
C GLU A 76 9.99 -23.02 10.28
N ARG A 77 10.99 -22.91 9.40
CA ARG A 77 11.83 -21.72 9.31
C ARG A 77 11.27 -20.74 8.30
N CYS A 78 11.16 -19.46 8.71
CA CYS A 78 10.85 -18.37 7.80
C CYS A 78 12.12 -17.94 7.05
N GLU A 79 12.04 -17.90 5.72
CA GLU A 79 12.99 -17.21 4.85
C GLU A 79 12.23 -16.17 4.04
N LEU A 80 12.68 -14.92 4.11
CA LEU A 80 12.20 -13.81 3.29
C LEU A 80 13.27 -13.41 2.30
N ARG A 81 12.88 -13.20 1.04
CA ARG A 81 13.74 -12.68 -0.01
C ARG A 81 13.17 -11.37 -0.52
N LEU A 82 13.97 -10.32 -0.39
CA LEU A 82 13.70 -8.97 -0.89
C LEU A 82 14.63 -8.72 -2.07
N SER A 83 14.07 -8.73 -3.28
CA SER A 83 14.81 -8.50 -4.51
C SER A 83 14.35 -7.22 -5.19
N ARG A 84 15.28 -6.44 -5.74
CA ARG A 84 14.94 -5.26 -6.54
C ARG A 84 14.15 -5.66 -7.78
N GLU A 85 13.10 -4.92 -8.08
CA GLU A 85 12.32 -5.05 -9.31
C GLU A 85 11.98 -3.65 -9.83
N GLY A 86 12.75 -3.18 -10.82
CA GLY A 86 12.71 -1.78 -11.26
C GLY A 86 13.00 -0.83 -10.10
N ALA A 87 12.09 0.11 -9.85
CA ALA A 87 12.14 1.02 -8.69
C ALA A 87 11.52 0.42 -7.41
N GLY A 88 10.93 -0.77 -7.49
CA GLY A 88 10.28 -1.48 -6.39
C GLY A 88 11.12 -2.60 -5.80
N VAL A 89 10.49 -3.33 -4.88
CA VAL A 89 11.04 -4.49 -4.19
C VAL A 89 10.01 -5.61 -4.24
N ASN A 90 10.37 -6.73 -4.86
CA ASN A 90 9.59 -7.95 -4.76
C ASN A 90 9.92 -8.67 -3.45
N VAL A 91 8.88 -9.02 -2.70
CA VAL A 91 8.97 -9.82 -1.47
C VAL A 91 8.43 -11.21 -1.77
N ALA A 92 9.22 -12.22 -1.46
CA ALA A 92 8.80 -13.62 -1.49
C ALA A 92 9.15 -14.29 -0.15
N SER A 93 8.24 -15.13 0.36
CA SER A 93 8.38 -15.79 1.65
C SER A 93 8.20 -17.30 1.56
N THR A 94 8.82 -18.03 2.48
CA THR A 94 8.53 -19.47 2.66
C THR A 94 7.28 -19.66 3.52
N PRO A 95 6.61 -20.83 3.48
CA PRO A 95 5.43 -21.11 4.30
C PRO A 95 5.61 -20.84 5.81
N GLY A 96 6.82 -21.07 6.36
CA GLY A 96 7.13 -20.79 7.76
C GLY A 96 6.97 -19.32 8.15
N CYS A 97 6.96 -18.39 7.21
CA CYS A 97 6.69 -16.97 7.48
C CYS A 97 5.22 -16.69 7.84
N ARG A 98 4.31 -17.66 7.69
CA ARG A 98 2.96 -17.59 8.27
C ARG A 98 2.97 -17.40 9.78
N TYR A 99 4.06 -17.75 10.46
CA TYR A 99 4.28 -17.45 11.87
C TYR A 99 4.03 -15.97 12.22
N PHE A 100 4.34 -15.06 11.30
CA PHE A 100 4.21 -13.62 11.49
C PHE A 100 2.86 -13.04 11.04
N CYS A 101 1.92 -13.90 10.62
CA CYS A 101 0.70 -13.49 9.92
C CYS A 101 -0.56 -14.04 10.58
N GLY A 102 -1.61 -13.22 10.61
CA GLY A 102 -2.98 -13.70 10.78
C GLY A 102 -3.46 -14.51 9.57
N MET A 103 -4.50 -15.32 9.80
CA MET A 103 -5.02 -16.33 8.84
C MET A 103 -5.28 -15.83 7.41
N ARG A 104 -5.58 -14.53 7.23
CA ARG A 104 -5.92 -13.94 5.93
C ARG A 104 -4.97 -12.82 5.50
N ALA A 105 -3.76 -12.81 6.05
CA ALA A 105 -2.73 -11.85 5.69
C ALA A 105 -1.54 -12.56 5.03
N GLY A 106 -0.82 -11.83 4.19
CA GLY A 106 0.38 -12.31 3.51
C GLY A 106 1.43 -11.22 3.41
N LEU A 107 2.65 -11.62 3.08
CA LEU A 107 3.81 -10.73 2.94
C LEU A 107 4.19 -10.52 1.46
N ASP A 108 3.84 -11.50 0.62
CA ASP A 108 4.37 -11.65 -0.73
C ASP A 108 3.75 -10.65 -1.71
N GLY A 109 4.59 -10.12 -2.60
CA GLY A 109 4.18 -9.23 -3.67
C GLY A 109 5.19 -8.13 -3.98
N LEU A 110 4.83 -7.29 -4.94
CA LEU A 110 5.63 -6.15 -5.35
C LEU A 110 5.30 -4.92 -4.51
N TYR A 111 6.33 -4.35 -3.89
CA TYR A 111 6.28 -3.11 -3.13
C TYR A 111 6.89 -1.99 -3.97
N LEU A 112 6.07 -1.04 -4.36
CA LEU A 112 6.42 0.07 -5.22
C LEU A 112 7.03 1.22 -4.42
N LYS A 113 7.96 1.95 -5.01
CA LYS A 113 8.35 3.26 -4.48
C LYS A 113 7.14 4.21 -4.61
N PRO A 114 6.59 4.76 -3.52
CA PRO A 114 5.47 5.69 -3.62
C PRO A 114 5.88 6.95 -4.37
N ALA A 115 4.92 7.57 -5.08
CA ALA A 115 5.12 8.91 -5.62
C ALA A 115 5.39 9.91 -4.48
N ALA A 116 6.00 11.06 -4.81
CA ALA A 116 6.26 12.10 -3.82
C ALA A 116 4.94 12.52 -3.13
N GLY A 117 4.94 12.57 -1.80
CA GLY A 117 3.74 12.87 -1.01
C GLY A 117 2.89 11.65 -0.65
N CYS A 118 3.13 10.49 -1.28
CA CYS A 118 2.33 9.27 -1.14
C CYS A 118 2.93 8.23 -0.19
N GLU A 119 4.09 8.52 0.41
CA GLU A 119 4.59 7.72 1.52
C GLU A 119 3.60 7.80 2.71
N PRO A 120 3.32 6.69 3.43
CA PRO A 120 2.34 6.69 4.52
C PRO A 120 2.53 7.81 5.55
N ALA A 121 3.78 8.14 5.91
CA ALA A 121 4.07 9.22 6.83
C ALA A 121 3.76 10.61 6.23
N GLN A 122 4.02 10.81 4.94
CA GLN A 122 3.68 12.04 4.22
C GLN A 122 2.16 12.20 4.08
N LEU A 123 1.45 11.14 3.66
CA LEU A 123 -0.01 11.12 3.58
C LEU A 123 -0.67 11.49 4.91
N ARG A 124 -0.21 10.91 6.03
CA ARG A 124 -0.71 11.26 7.37
C ARG A 124 -0.50 12.74 7.69
N ARG A 125 0.67 13.30 7.37
CA ARG A 125 0.94 14.74 7.58
C ARG A 125 0.03 15.62 6.73
N GLN A 126 -0.19 15.27 5.47
CA GLN A 126 -1.08 16.05 4.59
C GLN A 126 -2.54 15.98 5.05
N ARG A 127 -3.01 14.81 5.51
CA ARG A 127 -4.37 14.70 6.09
C ARG A 127 -4.51 15.49 7.39
N ALA A 128 -3.47 15.55 8.22
CA ALA A 128 -3.46 16.39 9.41
C ALA A 128 -3.50 17.88 9.06
N LEU A 129 -2.71 18.32 8.06
CA LEU A 129 -2.73 19.69 7.55
C LEU A 129 -4.10 20.05 6.97
N PHE A 130 -4.69 19.18 6.15
CA PHE A 130 -6.05 19.31 5.66
C PHE A 130 -7.04 19.55 6.81
N LYS A 131 -7.00 18.71 7.85
CA LYS A 131 -7.91 18.85 8.98
C LYS A 131 -7.73 20.20 9.67
N GLN A 132 -6.48 20.63 9.88
CA GLN A 132 -6.18 21.95 10.46
C GLN A 132 -6.76 23.09 9.60
N GLN A 133 -6.58 23.03 8.27
CA GLN A 133 -7.12 24.00 7.32
C GLN A 133 -8.65 24.02 7.32
N TYR A 134 -9.27 22.84 7.32
CA TYR A 134 -10.72 22.70 7.38
C TYR A 134 -11.30 23.26 8.68
N ASP A 135 -10.69 22.94 9.83
CA ASP A 135 -11.14 23.40 11.15
C ASP A 135 -11.03 24.93 11.29
N ARG A 136 -10.01 25.56 10.68
CA ARG A 136 -9.89 27.04 10.60
C ARG A 136 -10.72 27.67 9.48
N LYS A 137 -11.55 26.89 8.79
CA LYS A 137 -12.40 27.31 7.64
C LYS A 137 -11.63 27.81 6.42
N ASP A 138 -10.35 27.46 6.30
CA ASP A 138 -9.56 27.64 5.08
C ASP A 138 -9.86 26.49 4.12
N TYR A 139 -11.07 26.51 3.54
CA TYR A 139 -11.54 25.43 2.69
C TYR A 139 -10.80 25.37 1.36
N THR A 140 -10.40 26.51 0.79
CA THR A 140 -9.58 26.55 -0.42
C THR A 140 -8.20 25.91 -0.17
N GLY A 141 -7.55 26.22 0.95
CA GLY A 141 -6.31 25.56 1.36
C GLY A 141 -6.50 24.06 1.60
N ALA A 142 -7.59 23.66 2.25
CA ALA A 142 -7.92 22.26 2.48
C ALA A 142 -8.08 21.47 1.16
N VAL A 143 -8.78 22.04 0.17
CA VAL A 143 -8.92 21.46 -1.17
C VAL A 143 -7.55 21.35 -1.86
N ALA A 144 -6.75 22.41 -1.82
CA ALA A 144 -5.42 22.43 -2.44
C ALA A 144 -4.47 21.37 -1.84
N THR A 145 -4.63 21.05 -0.55
CA THR A 145 -3.85 20.01 0.13
C THR A 145 -4.26 18.58 -0.28
N LEU A 146 -5.57 18.28 -0.36
CA LEU A 146 -6.02 16.89 -0.61
C LEU A 146 -6.19 16.53 -2.09
N ALA A 147 -6.62 17.46 -2.93
CA ALA A 147 -6.94 17.17 -4.33
C ALA A 147 -5.78 16.50 -5.10
N PRO A 148 -4.51 16.94 -4.95
CA PRO A 148 -3.39 16.29 -5.63
C PRO A 148 -3.17 14.84 -5.17
N LEU A 149 -3.39 14.55 -3.88
CA LEU A 149 -3.13 13.22 -3.31
C LEU A 149 -4.02 12.14 -3.93
N LEU A 150 -5.27 12.48 -4.26
CA LEU A 150 -6.21 11.50 -4.82
C LEU A 150 -5.72 10.97 -6.18
N SER A 151 -5.11 11.82 -7.01
CA SER A 151 -4.57 11.43 -8.31
C SER A 151 -3.15 10.89 -8.22
N GLN A 152 -2.28 11.54 -7.44
CA GLN A 152 -0.86 11.18 -7.34
C GLN A 152 -0.64 9.85 -6.61
N CYS A 153 -1.48 9.57 -5.61
CA CYS A 153 -1.31 8.41 -4.73
C CYS A 153 -2.22 7.23 -5.09
N GLN A 154 -3.02 7.33 -6.15
CA GLN A 154 -4.02 6.32 -6.53
C GLN A 154 -3.47 4.89 -6.55
N ARG A 155 -2.23 4.70 -7.05
CA ARG A 155 -1.61 3.37 -7.14
C ARG A 155 -1.28 2.73 -5.79
N THR A 156 -1.07 3.54 -4.75
CA THR A 156 -0.59 3.09 -3.43
C THR A 156 -1.54 3.47 -2.28
N LEU A 157 -2.68 4.10 -2.57
CA LEU A 157 -3.74 4.30 -1.60
C LEU A 157 -4.43 2.98 -1.32
N ASP A 158 -4.68 2.70 -0.05
CA ASP A 158 -5.42 1.51 0.33
C ASP A 158 -6.90 1.63 -0.03
N TRP A 159 -7.57 0.47 -0.08
CA TRP A 159 -8.95 0.34 -0.53
C TRP A 159 -9.96 1.11 0.34
N LEU A 160 -9.63 1.46 1.59
CA LEU A 160 -10.42 2.35 2.46
C LEU A 160 -9.90 3.79 2.43
N GLY A 161 -8.60 3.98 2.22
CA GLY A 161 -7.93 5.26 2.15
C GLY A 161 -8.43 6.12 1.00
N GLU A 162 -8.59 5.56 -0.20
CA GLU A 162 -9.14 6.29 -1.35
C GLU A 162 -10.56 6.83 -1.08
N PRO A 163 -11.56 6.02 -0.68
CA PRO A 163 -12.91 6.52 -0.49
C PRO A 163 -13.05 7.44 0.74
N TRP A 164 -12.22 7.30 1.78
CA TRP A 164 -12.12 8.31 2.83
C TRP A 164 -11.59 9.64 2.31
N LEU A 165 -10.51 9.62 1.51
CA LEU A 165 -9.93 10.82 0.92
C LEU A 165 -10.93 11.56 0.02
N ARG A 166 -11.73 10.80 -0.75
CA ARG A 166 -12.83 11.37 -1.55
C ARG A 166 -13.87 12.06 -0.68
N ASN A 167 -14.27 11.46 0.44
CA ASN A 167 -15.23 12.08 1.37
C ASN A 167 -14.71 13.37 1.99
N ASP A 168 -13.45 13.36 2.45
CA ASP A 168 -12.79 14.53 3.04
C ASP A 168 -12.69 15.68 2.01
N LEU A 169 -12.22 15.38 0.79
CA LEU A 169 -12.08 16.34 -0.30
C LEU A 169 -13.44 16.92 -0.73
N ALA A 170 -14.45 16.06 -0.91
CA ALA A 170 -15.79 16.46 -1.33
C ALA A 170 -16.42 17.44 -0.35
N LEU A 171 -16.28 17.18 0.96
CA LEU A 171 -16.79 18.07 1.99
C LEU A 171 -16.08 19.44 1.96
N ALA A 172 -14.76 19.47 1.76
CA ALA A 172 -14.03 20.73 1.63
C ALA A 172 -14.40 21.51 0.36
N GLN A 173 -14.59 20.84 -0.78
CA GLN A 173 -15.07 21.45 -2.02
C GLN A 173 -16.44 22.11 -1.84
N LEU A 174 -17.37 21.41 -1.19
CA LEU A 174 -18.69 21.98 -0.86
C LEU A 174 -18.56 23.24 0.01
N ARG A 175 -17.73 23.19 1.05
CA ARG A 175 -17.51 24.32 1.96
C ARG A 175 -16.79 25.50 1.30
N ALA A 176 -16.00 25.24 0.26
CA ALA A 176 -15.42 26.26 -0.60
C ALA A 176 -16.42 26.83 -1.64
N GLY A 177 -17.68 26.35 -1.66
CA GLY A 177 -18.72 26.81 -2.58
C GLY A 177 -18.81 26.03 -3.90
N ASP A 178 -18.05 24.95 -4.06
CA ASP A 178 -18.02 24.15 -5.29
C ASP A 178 -18.78 22.82 -5.13
N ALA A 179 -20.11 22.91 -5.20
CA ALA A 179 -20.98 21.74 -5.14
C ALA A 179 -20.79 20.80 -6.35
N ALA A 180 -20.39 21.33 -7.52
CA ALA A 180 -20.17 20.52 -8.72
C ALA A 180 -18.95 19.61 -8.55
N ALA A 181 -17.83 20.15 -8.06
CA ALA A 181 -16.64 19.37 -7.74
C ALA A 181 -16.92 18.35 -6.64
N CYS A 182 -17.68 18.73 -5.60
CA CYS A 182 -18.07 17.76 -4.58
C CYS A 182 -18.79 16.53 -5.17
N ARG A 183 -19.80 16.75 -6.03
CA ARG A 183 -20.53 15.64 -6.69
C ARG A 183 -19.61 14.78 -7.55
N ALA A 184 -18.73 15.42 -8.33
CA ALA A 184 -17.77 14.71 -9.17
C ALA A 184 -16.82 13.83 -8.35
N THR A 185 -16.31 14.34 -7.22
CA THR A 185 -15.40 13.60 -6.33
C THR A 185 -16.05 12.35 -5.73
N LEU A 186 -17.34 12.43 -5.37
CA LEU A 186 -18.09 11.31 -4.76
C LEU A 186 -18.73 10.35 -5.76
N ALA A 187 -18.81 10.71 -7.05
CA ALA A 187 -19.50 9.91 -8.07
C ALA A 187 -19.06 8.43 -8.10
N PRO A 188 -17.77 8.07 -7.96
CA PRO A 188 -17.34 6.67 -7.94
C PRO A 188 -17.90 5.85 -6.76
N LEU A 189 -18.32 6.50 -5.67
CA LEU A 189 -18.85 5.84 -4.47
C LEU A 189 -20.38 5.77 -4.46
N ALA A 190 -21.05 6.40 -5.43
CA ALA A 190 -22.50 6.57 -5.40
C ALA A 190 -23.27 5.23 -5.52
N ALA A 191 -22.76 4.29 -6.32
CA ALA A 191 -23.39 2.99 -6.50
C ALA A 191 -23.43 2.20 -5.19
N ASP A 192 -22.29 2.06 -4.51
CA ASP A 192 -22.22 1.37 -3.22
C ASP A 192 -22.96 2.12 -2.12
N ALA A 193 -22.90 3.47 -2.12
CA ALA A 193 -23.66 4.28 -1.18
C ALA A 193 -25.19 4.12 -1.32
N ALA A 194 -25.70 3.71 -2.50
CA ALA A 194 -27.11 3.46 -2.73
C ALA A 194 -27.58 2.07 -2.27
N ARG A 195 -26.66 1.14 -2.00
CA ARG A 195 -26.96 -0.21 -1.51
C ARG A 195 -27.37 -0.19 -0.03
N SER A 196 -28.11 -1.20 0.41
CA SER A 196 -28.43 -1.40 1.83
C SER A 196 -27.20 -1.85 2.62
N ASP A 197 -27.19 -1.59 3.93
CA ASP A 197 -26.09 -2.04 4.80
C ASP A 197 -25.99 -3.57 4.82
N GLU A 198 -27.13 -4.27 4.80
CA GLU A 198 -27.18 -5.74 4.71
C GLU A 198 -26.50 -6.25 3.44
N ALA A 199 -26.77 -5.63 2.28
CA ALA A 199 -26.14 -6.04 1.03
C ALA A 199 -24.62 -5.86 1.07
N ILE A 200 -24.11 -4.83 1.75
CA ILE A 200 -22.67 -4.64 1.95
C ILE A 200 -22.12 -5.70 2.94
N ARG A 201 -22.83 -5.98 4.04
CA ARG A 201 -22.39 -7.01 5.02
C ARG A 201 -22.30 -8.40 4.43
N ASN A 202 -23.14 -8.71 3.44
CA ASN A 202 -23.12 -10.01 2.77
C ASN A 202 -21.94 -10.17 1.79
N ASP A 203 -21.35 -9.07 1.31
CA ASP A 203 -20.27 -9.09 0.32
C ASP A 203 -18.85 -9.07 0.94
N TYR A 204 -18.73 -8.62 2.19
CA TYR A 204 -17.44 -8.38 2.84
C TYR A 204 -17.31 -9.17 4.15
N PRO A 205 -16.08 -9.57 4.54
CA PRO A 205 -15.83 -10.07 5.89
C PRO A 205 -16.25 -9.05 6.95
N PRO A 206 -16.62 -9.47 8.16
CA PRO A 206 -17.24 -8.59 9.15
C PRO A 206 -16.49 -7.28 9.42
N SER A 207 -15.17 -7.34 9.64
CA SER A 207 -14.36 -6.14 9.94
C SER A 207 -14.25 -5.20 8.73
N ASP A 208 -14.15 -5.77 7.53
CA ASP A 208 -14.05 -4.99 6.29
C ASP A 208 -15.41 -4.33 5.97
N ALA A 209 -16.51 -5.05 6.19
CA ALA A 209 -17.87 -4.53 6.07
C ALA A 209 -18.09 -3.34 7.02
N ASP A 210 -17.74 -3.47 8.31
CA ASP A 210 -17.90 -2.40 9.29
C ASP A 210 -17.08 -1.14 8.93
N ALA A 211 -15.84 -1.35 8.48
CA ALA A 211 -14.97 -0.25 8.05
C ALA A 211 -15.53 0.44 6.81
N TYR A 212 -15.97 -0.32 5.81
CA TYR A 212 -16.50 0.25 4.57
C TYR A 212 -17.88 0.91 4.77
N LEU A 213 -18.75 0.34 5.61
CA LEU A 213 -20.02 0.97 5.98
C LEU A 213 -19.84 2.34 6.64
N SER A 214 -18.78 2.50 7.45
CA SER A 214 -18.44 3.79 8.04
C SER A 214 -18.11 4.84 6.95
N VAL A 215 -17.37 4.43 5.92
CA VAL A 215 -17.09 5.26 4.73
C VAL A 215 -18.40 5.58 3.99
N LEU A 216 -19.22 4.57 3.70
CA LEU A 216 -20.46 4.75 2.94
C LEU A 216 -21.47 5.62 3.67
N LYS A 217 -21.51 5.57 5.01
CA LYS A 217 -22.34 6.49 5.82
C LYS A 217 -21.92 7.95 5.64
N ALA A 218 -20.61 8.22 5.58
CA ALA A 218 -20.10 9.55 5.25
C ALA A 218 -20.47 9.91 3.80
N THR A 219 -20.25 9.01 2.84
CA THR A 219 -20.60 9.21 1.43
C THR A 219 -22.08 9.57 1.24
N ARG A 220 -23.00 8.81 1.85
CA ARG A 220 -24.45 9.06 1.77
C ARG A 220 -24.82 10.42 2.33
N THR A 221 -24.20 10.84 3.43
CA THR A 221 -24.41 12.17 4.01
C THR A 221 -23.91 13.25 3.05
N ASN A 222 -22.67 13.13 2.58
CA ASN A 222 -22.05 14.13 1.72
C ASN A 222 -22.74 14.24 0.35
N LEU A 223 -23.18 13.13 -0.25
CA LEU A 223 -23.97 13.15 -1.50
C LEU A 223 -25.29 13.92 -1.38
N LYS A 224 -25.92 13.94 -0.19
CA LYS A 224 -27.12 14.76 0.05
C LYS A 224 -26.78 16.24 0.19
N LEU A 225 -25.66 16.55 0.83
CA LEU A 225 -25.19 17.93 1.05
C LEU A 225 -24.72 18.60 -0.25
N CYS A 226 -24.19 17.82 -1.19
CA CYS A 226 -23.65 18.33 -2.44
C CYS A 226 -24.69 18.46 -3.55
N ARG A 227 -25.98 18.39 -3.22
CA ARG A 227 -27.07 18.63 -4.17
C ARG A 227 -27.21 20.13 -4.45
#